data_AF-A0A536QX15-F1
#
_entry.id   AF-A0A536QX15-F1
#
_cell.length_a   1.000
_cell.length_b   1.000
_cell.length_c   1.000
_cell.angle_alpha   90.00
_cell.angle_beta   90.00
_cell.angle_gamma   90.00
#
_symmetry.space_group_name_H-M   'P 1'
#
loop_
_entity.id
_entity.type
_entity.pdbx_description
1 polymer ?
#
loop_
_entity_poly.entity_id
_entity_poly.type
_entity_poly.pdbx_seq_one_letter_code
_entity_poly.pdbx_strand_id
1 'polypeptide(L)'
;MLAQGGVSPQSSEPFWAGRFARRANDAVTSPYAPLLALALIGVGLFFLPPLGFSPERIQDVHFLVAVATLLLVFLLEHNEDRDKTALHIKLDEILTALRDADRGKVGVEDLPAERLREIRDAERETVRSGRR
;
A
#
# COMPACT_ATOMS: atom_id res chain seq x y z
N MET A 1 -12.97 17.02 51.42
CA MET A 1 -11.71 17.38 50.71
C MET A 1 -10.87 16.10 50.61
N LEU A 2 -11.27 15.16 49.76
CA LEU A 2 -10.84 14.88 48.37
C LEU A 2 -9.62 13.93 48.27
N ALA A 3 -9.97 12.64 48.17
CA ALA A 3 -9.31 11.50 47.52
C ALA A 3 -7.82 11.63 47.12
N GLN A 4 -6.97 10.91 47.84
CA GLN A 4 -5.63 10.53 47.39
C GLN A 4 -5.76 9.51 46.26
N GLY A 5 -5.20 9.86 45.11
CA GLY A 5 -5.25 9.05 43.88
C GLY A 5 -4.55 7.71 44.03
N GLY A 6 -5.27 6.65 43.64
CA GLY A 6 -4.70 5.34 43.42
C GLY A 6 -3.76 5.36 42.23
N VAL A 7 -2.48 5.09 42.46
CA VAL A 7 -1.54 4.68 41.41
C VAL A 7 -1.62 3.16 41.33
N SER A 8 -2.35 2.67 40.33
CA SER A 8 -2.43 1.24 40.01
C SER A 8 -1.06 0.68 39.59
N PRO A 9 -0.79 -0.62 39.78
CA PRO A 9 0.50 -1.22 39.47
C PRO A 9 0.74 -1.26 37.96
N GLN A 10 1.91 -0.78 37.53
CA GLN A 10 2.41 -0.88 36.17
C GLN A 10 2.65 -2.37 35.84
N SER A 11 1.79 -2.96 35.01
CA SER A 11 1.95 -4.33 34.51
C SER A 11 3.23 -4.44 33.69
N SER A 12 4.13 -5.30 34.14
CA SER A 12 5.39 -5.64 33.46
C SER A 12 5.11 -6.32 32.12
N GLU A 13 5.01 -5.54 31.05
CA GLU A 13 5.05 -6.04 29.68
C GLU A 13 6.36 -6.81 29.47
N PRO A 14 6.31 -8.09 29.08
CA PRO A 14 7.51 -8.90 28.95
C PRO A 14 8.45 -8.32 27.88
N PHE A 15 9.74 -8.16 28.17
CA PHE A 15 10.71 -7.57 27.21
C PHE A 15 10.83 -8.36 25.88
N TRP A 16 10.37 -9.63 25.86
CA TRP A 16 10.27 -10.44 24.66
C TRP A 16 9.15 -9.96 23.71
N ALA A 17 8.06 -9.41 24.26
CA ALA A 17 6.94 -8.86 23.51
C ALA A 17 7.37 -7.63 22.68
N GLY A 18 8.23 -6.77 23.23
CA GLY A 18 8.77 -5.61 22.50
C GLY A 18 9.66 -5.99 21.30
N ARG A 19 10.46 -7.07 21.43
CA ARG A 19 11.26 -7.60 20.31
C ARG A 19 10.41 -8.36 19.29
N PHE A 20 9.38 -9.09 19.73
CA PHE A 20 8.42 -9.73 18.83
C PHE A 20 7.60 -8.69 18.05
N ALA A 21 7.15 -7.63 18.73
CA ALA A 21 6.40 -6.54 18.13
C ALA A 21 7.24 -5.76 17.10
N ARG A 22 8.51 -5.45 17.39
CA ARG A 22 9.41 -4.83 16.39
C ARG A 22 9.68 -5.74 15.20
N ARG A 23 9.90 -7.04 15.42
CA ARG A 23 10.17 -8.00 14.32
C ARG A 23 8.92 -8.29 13.49
N ALA A 24 7.74 -8.27 14.10
CA ALA A 24 6.46 -8.33 13.42
C ALA A 24 6.20 -7.03 12.63
N ASN A 25 6.49 -5.86 13.19
CA ASN A 25 6.34 -4.58 12.51
C ASN A 25 7.32 -4.43 11.32
N ASP A 26 8.57 -4.85 11.48
CA ASP A 26 9.56 -4.88 10.38
C ASP A 26 9.20 -5.93 9.32
N ALA A 27 8.59 -7.06 9.72
CA ALA A 27 8.08 -8.06 8.79
C ALA A 27 6.87 -7.55 8.00
N VAL A 28 5.96 -6.79 8.62
CA VAL A 28 4.79 -6.16 7.97
C VAL A 28 5.22 -5.08 6.97
N THR A 29 6.36 -4.43 7.20
CA THR A 29 6.90 -3.38 6.32
C THR A 29 7.82 -3.94 5.23
N SER A 30 8.09 -5.24 5.24
CA SER A 30 8.97 -5.90 4.28
C SER A 30 8.23 -6.23 2.97
N PRO A 31 8.83 -6.00 1.78
CA PRO A 31 8.23 -6.37 0.49
C PRO A 31 7.86 -7.86 0.36
N TYR A 32 8.30 -8.71 1.30
CA TYR A 32 8.02 -10.14 1.34
C TYR A 32 6.92 -10.55 2.35
N ALA A 33 6.41 -9.64 3.18
CA ALA A 33 5.28 -9.91 4.09
C ALA A 33 4.07 -10.53 3.38
N PRO A 34 3.65 -10.01 2.20
CA PRO A 34 2.45 -10.52 1.57
C PRO A 34 2.71 -11.84 0.81
N LEU A 35 3.95 -12.14 0.40
CA LEU A 35 4.34 -13.47 -0.09
C LEU A 35 4.26 -14.54 1.01
N LEU A 36 4.68 -14.20 2.23
CA LEU A 36 4.58 -15.09 3.39
C LEU A 36 3.11 -15.38 3.74
N ALA A 37 2.25 -14.35 3.71
CA ALA A 37 0.82 -14.49 3.96
C ALA A 37 0.13 -15.37 2.90
N LEU A 38 0.48 -15.19 1.61
CA LEU A 38 -0.03 -16.01 0.52
C LEU A 38 0.40 -17.47 0.65
N ALA A 39 1.65 -17.73 1.04
CA ALA A 39 2.15 -19.08 1.27
C ALA A 39 1.41 -19.79 2.42
N LEU A 40 1.15 -19.08 3.53
CA LEU A 40 0.38 -19.60 4.66
C LEU A 40 -1.05 -19.97 4.26
N ILE A 41 -1.71 -19.12 3.47
CA ILE A 41 -3.07 -19.37 2.98
C ILE A 41 -3.09 -20.53 1.98
N GLY A 42 -2.13 -20.57 1.04
CA GLY A 42 -1.99 -21.67 0.07
C GLY A 42 -1.71 -23.02 0.73
N VAL A 43 -0.90 -23.03 1.79
CA VAL A 43 -0.67 -24.23 2.61
C VAL A 43 -1.97 -24.67 3.31
N GLY A 44 -2.71 -23.74 3.90
CA GLY A 44 -4.03 -24.03 4.50
C GLY A 44 -5.05 -24.59 3.50
N LEU A 45 -5.12 -24.03 2.28
CA LEU A 45 -5.90 -24.54 1.14
C LEU A 45 -5.55 -26.00 0.83
N PHE A 46 -4.25 -26.30 0.76
CA PHE A 46 -3.73 -27.58 0.26
C PHE A 46 -3.92 -28.73 1.24
N PHE A 47 -3.95 -28.45 2.54
CA PHE A 47 -4.21 -29.46 3.58
C PHE A 47 -5.71 -29.69 3.85
N LEU A 48 -6.60 -28.90 3.26
CA LEU A 48 -8.07 -29.00 3.38
C LEU A 48 -8.74 -30.17 2.59
N PRO A 49 -8.27 -30.60 1.40
CA PRO A 49 -8.96 -31.56 0.53
C PRO A 49 -9.07 -33.01 1.02
N PRO A 50 -8.12 -33.62 1.79
CA PRO A 50 -8.20 -35.05 2.06
C PRO A 50 -9.29 -35.48 3.06
N LEU A 51 -10.14 -34.56 3.56
CA LEU A 51 -11.13 -34.84 4.62
C LEU A 51 -12.58 -35.04 4.13
N GLY A 52 -12.83 -35.09 2.82
CA GLY A 52 -14.12 -35.45 2.21
C GLY A 52 -14.86 -34.27 1.58
N PHE A 53 -15.59 -34.54 0.50
CA PHE A 53 -16.34 -33.52 -0.25
C PHE A 53 -17.78 -33.50 0.25
N SER A 54 -18.12 -32.54 1.11
CA SER A 54 -19.51 -32.21 1.42
C SER A 54 -19.87 -30.83 0.85
N PRO A 55 -21.15 -30.58 0.47
CA PRO A 55 -21.56 -29.35 -0.22
C PRO A 55 -21.17 -28.07 0.52
N GLU A 56 -21.29 -28.07 1.85
CA GLU A 56 -20.90 -26.95 2.72
C GLU A 56 -19.39 -26.63 2.67
N ARG A 57 -18.52 -27.64 2.51
CA ARG A 57 -17.07 -27.40 2.41
C ARG A 57 -16.63 -26.84 1.06
N ILE A 58 -17.40 -27.11 0.00
CA ILE A 58 -17.15 -26.51 -1.32
C ILE A 58 -17.43 -25.00 -1.29
N GLN A 59 -18.41 -24.55 -0.50
CA GLN A 59 -18.68 -23.13 -0.30
C GLN A 59 -17.50 -22.42 0.38
N ASP A 60 -16.89 -23.07 1.38
CA ASP A 60 -15.71 -22.53 2.07
C ASP A 60 -14.52 -22.37 1.12
N VAL A 61 -14.31 -23.31 0.20
CA VAL A 61 -13.23 -23.22 -0.80
C VAL A 61 -13.44 -22.05 -1.76
N HIS A 62 -14.66 -21.79 -2.22
CA HIS A 62 -14.92 -20.63 -3.08
C HIS A 62 -14.67 -19.30 -2.37
N PHE A 63 -15.09 -19.19 -1.11
CA PHE A 63 -14.80 -18.02 -0.28
C PHE A 63 -13.28 -17.83 -0.11
N LEU A 64 -12.56 -18.92 0.09
CA LEU A 64 -11.13 -18.93 0.27
C LEU A 64 -10.35 -18.53 -1.00
N VAL A 65 -10.78 -18.98 -2.17
CA VAL A 65 -10.26 -18.50 -3.47
C VAL A 65 -10.55 -17.01 -3.68
N ALA A 66 -11.72 -16.51 -3.25
CA ALA A 66 -12.05 -15.08 -3.33
C ALA A 66 -11.12 -14.24 -2.44
N VAL A 67 -10.87 -14.66 -1.20
CA VAL A 67 -9.91 -14.01 -0.30
C VAL A 67 -8.49 -14.06 -0.88
N ALA A 68 -8.05 -15.20 -1.41
CA ALA A 68 -6.74 -15.33 -2.05
C ALA A 68 -6.60 -14.40 -3.27
N THR A 69 -7.68 -14.23 -4.03
CA THR A 69 -7.71 -13.30 -5.17
C THR A 69 -7.62 -11.84 -4.72
N LEU A 70 -8.36 -11.44 -3.68
CA LEU A 70 -8.25 -10.09 -3.11
C LEU A 70 -6.82 -9.80 -2.62
N LEU A 71 -6.18 -10.80 -2.01
CA LEU A 71 -4.77 -10.71 -1.61
C LEU A 71 -3.82 -10.61 -2.80
N LEU A 72 -4.07 -11.36 -3.88
CA LEU A 72 -3.29 -11.28 -5.11
C LEU A 72 -3.36 -9.88 -5.74
N VAL A 73 -4.56 -9.29 -5.78
CA VAL A 73 -4.76 -7.93 -6.27
C VAL A 73 -4.03 -6.92 -5.39
N PHE A 74 -4.19 -7.03 -4.06
CA PHE A 74 -3.47 -6.18 -3.11
C PHE A 74 -1.94 -6.29 -3.25
N LEU A 75 -1.43 -7.51 -3.47
CA LEU A 75 -0.02 -7.81 -3.75
C LEU A 75 0.49 -7.10 -5.01
N LEU A 76 -0.30 -7.13 -6.07
CA LEU A 76 0.04 -6.49 -7.33
C LEU A 76 0.07 -4.97 -7.16
N GLU A 77 -0.98 -4.41 -6.56
CA GLU A 77 -1.12 -2.98 -6.28
C GLU A 77 0.02 -2.44 -5.40
N HIS A 78 0.47 -3.20 -4.40
CA HIS A 78 1.59 -2.80 -3.54
C HIS A 78 2.94 -2.74 -4.28
N ASN A 79 3.17 -3.64 -5.24
CA ASN A 79 4.40 -3.59 -6.04
C ASN A 79 4.39 -2.44 -7.06
N GLU A 80 3.21 -2.09 -7.58
CA GLU A 80 3.08 -0.96 -8.50
C GLU A 80 3.43 0.40 -7.87
N ASP A 81 3.27 0.57 -6.56
CA ASP A 81 3.55 1.84 -5.87
C ASP A 81 5.03 2.26 -6.04
N ARG A 82 5.95 1.30 -5.88
CA ARG A 82 7.39 1.54 -6.11
C ARG A 82 7.70 1.84 -7.57
N ASP A 83 7.08 1.10 -8.49
CA ASP A 83 7.30 1.28 -9.93
C ASP A 83 6.78 2.66 -10.39
N LYS A 84 5.65 3.13 -9.84
CA LYS A 84 5.12 4.47 -10.06
C LYS A 84 6.10 5.54 -9.58
N THR A 85 6.59 5.46 -8.35
CA THR A 85 7.58 6.42 -7.83
C THR A 85 8.87 6.45 -8.67
N ALA A 86 9.38 5.28 -9.07
CA ALA A 86 10.58 5.20 -9.89
C ALA A 86 10.37 5.80 -11.30
N LEU A 87 9.17 5.66 -11.87
CA LEU A 87 8.78 6.31 -13.13
C LEU A 87 8.78 7.84 -12.99
N HIS A 88 8.20 8.38 -11.92
CA HIS A 88 8.17 9.82 -11.64
C HIS A 88 9.59 10.42 -11.58
N ILE A 89 10.48 9.81 -10.80
CA ILE A 89 11.88 10.28 -10.66
C ILE A 89 12.61 10.30 -12.02
N LYS A 90 12.42 9.27 -12.85
CA LYS A 90 13.04 9.21 -14.18
C LYS A 90 12.49 10.28 -15.12
N LEU A 91 11.19 10.55 -15.08
CA LEU A 91 10.56 11.60 -15.86
C LEU A 91 11.06 12.98 -15.45
N ASP A 92 11.21 13.23 -14.15
CA ASP A 92 11.75 14.46 -13.60
C ASP A 92 13.20 14.70 -14.03
N GLU A 93 14.02 13.64 -14.06
CA GLU A 93 15.40 13.72 -14.55
C GLU A 93 15.45 14.08 -16.05
N ILE A 94 14.59 13.46 -16.88
CA ILE A 94 14.49 13.78 -18.31
C ILE A 94 14.00 15.22 -18.52
N LEU A 95 12.96 15.66 -17.80
CA LEU A 95 12.43 17.02 -17.89
C LEU A 95 13.47 18.06 -17.46
N THR A 96 14.24 17.78 -16.40
CA THR A 96 15.30 18.67 -15.94
C THR A 96 16.46 18.77 -16.93
N ALA A 97 16.78 17.67 -17.63
CA ALA A 97 17.81 17.63 -18.65
C ALA A 97 17.41 18.37 -19.96
N LEU A 98 16.11 18.53 -20.21
CA LEU A 98 15.61 19.18 -21.41
C LEU A 98 15.66 20.71 -21.27
N ARG A 99 16.40 21.39 -22.16
CA ARG A 99 16.64 22.85 -22.08
C ARG A 99 15.40 23.73 -22.23
N ASP A 100 14.36 23.21 -22.88
CA ASP A 100 13.13 23.95 -23.22
C ASP A 100 11.90 23.43 -22.43
N ALA A 101 12.12 22.53 -21.47
CA ALA A 101 11.06 22.05 -20.59
C ALA A 101 10.77 23.06 -19.48
N ASP A 102 9.48 23.22 -19.18
CA ASP A 102 9.02 24.04 -18.07
C ASP A 102 9.37 23.36 -16.74
N ARG A 103 10.40 23.86 -16.06
CA ARG A 103 10.86 23.36 -14.76
C ARG A 103 9.79 23.43 -13.67
N GLY A 104 8.75 24.25 -13.85
CA GLY A 104 7.61 24.31 -12.94
C GLY A 104 6.71 23.08 -12.96
N LYS A 105 6.91 22.16 -13.93
CA LYS A 105 6.13 20.92 -14.08
C LYS A 105 6.84 19.66 -13.53
N VAL A 106 8.06 19.82 -13.02
CA VAL A 106 8.81 18.74 -12.33
C VAL A 106 8.16 18.50 -10.97
N GLY A 107 7.92 17.23 -10.61
CA GLY A 107 7.28 16.86 -9.34
C GLY A 107 5.83 17.35 -9.20
N VAL A 108 5.13 17.55 -10.32
CA VAL A 108 3.74 18.06 -10.31
C VAL A 108 2.77 17.04 -9.70
N GLU A 109 3.12 15.74 -9.72
CA GLU A 109 2.33 14.64 -9.15
C GLU A 109 2.12 14.74 -7.63
N ASP A 110 3.02 15.43 -6.93
CA ASP A 110 2.94 15.63 -5.48
C ASP A 110 2.03 16.81 -5.11
N LEU A 111 1.54 17.58 -6.08
CA LEU A 111 0.68 18.72 -5.83
C LEU A 111 -0.76 18.30 -5.49
N PRO A 112 -1.45 19.07 -4.63
CA PRO A 112 -2.87 18.85 -4.35
C PRO A 112 -3.71 18.83 -5.63
N ALA A 113 -4.76 18.01 -5.67
CA ALA A 113 -5.61 17.84 -6.84
C ALA A 113 -6.21 19.16 -7.34
N GLU A 114 -6.53 20.10 -6.45
CA GLU A 114 -7.01 21.44 -6.79
C GLU A 114 -5.96 22.23 -7.57
N ARG A 115 -4.70 22.20 -7.13
CA ARG A 115 -3.58 22.91 -7.77
C ARG A 115 -3.23 22.29 -9.13
N LEU A 116 -3.29 20.97 -9.24
CA LEU A 116 -3.16 20.25 -10.51
C LEU A 116 -4.22 20.66 -11.53
N ARG A 117 -5.46 20.89 -11.08
CA ARG A 117 -6.56 21.38 -11.93
C ARG A 117 -6.30 22.81 -12.40
N GLU A 118 -5.89 23.70 -11.49
CA GLU A 118 -5.53 25.09 -11.81
C GLU A 118 -4.45 25.18 -12.90
N ILE A 119 -3.36 24.41 -12.77
CA ILE A 119 -2.26 24.38 -13.75
C ILE A 119 -2.77 23.89 -15.11
N ARG A 120 -3.53 22.80 -15.12
CA ARG A 120 -4.09 22.23 -16.36
C ARG A 120 -5.05 23.19 -17.06
N ASP A 121 -5.88 23.90 -16.30
CA ASP A 121 -6.87 24.82 -16.86
C ASP A 121 -6.18 26.08 -17.42
N ALA A 122 -5.15 26.60 -16.74
CA ALA A 122 -4.31 27.69 -17.25
C ALA A 122 -3.57 27.32 -18.56
N GLU A 123 -3.09 26.09 -18.69
CA GLU A 123 -2.46 25.58 -19.92
C GLU A 123 -3.46 25.45 -21.07
N ARG A 124 -4.68 25.00 -20.77
CA ARG A 124 -5.77 24.92 -21.76
C ARG A 124 -6.19 26.30 -22.27
N GLU A 125 -6.21 27.29 -21.38
CA GLU A 125 -6.54 28.68 -21.76
C GLU A 125 -5.46 29.32 -22.63
N THR A 126 -4.18 29.12 -22.31
CA THR A 126 -3.05 29.63 -23.11
C THR A 126 -2.99 28.98 -24.50
N VAL A 127 -3.23 27.67 -24.61
CA VAL A 127 -3.34 26.99 -25.91
C VAL A 127 -4.55 27.51 -26.72
N ARG A 128 -5.65 27.85 -26.04
CA ARG A 128 -6.85 28.39 -26.69
C ARG A 128 -6.67 29.83 -27.15
N SER A 129 -5.92 30.65 -26.42
CA SER A 129 -5.64 32.05 -26.80
C SER A 129 -4.60 32.16 -27.92
N GLY A 130 -3.63 31.24 -27.98
CA GLY A 130 -2.61 31.20 -29.05
C GLY A 130 -3.12 30.69 -30.41
N ARG A 131 -4.38 30.25 -30.49
CA ARG A 131 -5.02 29.72 -31.71
C ARG A 131 -5.93 30.74 -32.42
N ARG A 132 -5.86 32.02 -32.03
CA ARG A 132 -6.58 33.14 -32.66
C ARG A 132 -5.64 34.09 -33.37
#